data_AF-A0A3E1Q643-F1
#
_entry.id   AF-A0A3E1Q643-F1
#
_cell.length_a   1.000
_cell.length_b   1.000
_cell.length_c   1.000
_cell.angle_alpha   90.00
_cell.angle_beta   90.00
_cell.angle_gamma   90.00
#
_symmetry.space_group_name_H-M   'P 1'
#
loop_
_entity.id
_entity.type
_entity.pdbx_description
1 polymer ?
#
loop_
_entity_poly.entity_id
_entity_poly.type
_entity_poly.pdbx_seq_one_letter_code
_entity_poly.pdbx_strand_id
1 'polypeptide(L)'
;MKRFAILLFSTLLFACASDKKDTETVRDMAVQEVKKQMNLPEGTTFNNENIEVTEEESNTEGVETVYVVKISIKSQDQDGNEMIKTNTLRYEKADDDTYKLASFD
;
A
#
# COMPACT_ATOMS: atom_id res chain seq x y z
N MET A 1 43.61 -8.18 -19.15
CA MET A 1 42.14 -8.08 -19.38
C MET A 1 41.39 -8.58 -18.15
N LYS A 2 40.92 -7.68 -17.28
CA LYS A 2 40.07 -8.01 -16.10
C LYS A 2 39.28 -6.75 -15.70
N ARG A 3 38.20 -6.40 -16.41
CA ARG A 3 37.35 -5.23 -16.06
C ARG A 3 35.86 -5.38 -16.41
N PHE A 4 35.31 -6.59 -16.47
CA PHE A 4 33.89 -6.80 -16.80
C PHE A 4 33.00 -7.28 -15.64
N ALA A 5 33.54 -7.46 -14.42
CA ALA A 5 32.77 -8.04 -13.32
C ALA A 5 31.93 -7.05 -12.49
N ILE A 6 31.94 -5.75 -12.80
CA ILE A 6 31.31 -4.71 -11.95
C ILE A 6 29.85 -4.42 -12.34
N LEU A 7 29.39 -4.78 -13.55
CA LEU A 7 28.08 -4.35 -14.06
C LEU A 7 26.89 -5.25 -13.65
N LEU A 8 27.14 -6.45 -13.13
CA LEU A 8 26.06 -7.40 -12.75
C LEU A 8 25.47 -7.15 -11.35
N PHE A 9 26.12 -6.34 -10.51
CA PHE A 9 25.68 -6.10 -9.14
C PHE A 9 24.78 -4.86 -8.97
N SER A 10 24.69 -3.99 -9.99
CA SER A 10 23.88 -2.77 -9.88
C SER A 10 22.39 -3.02 -10.07
N THR A 11 21.99 -4.04 -10.84
CA THR A 11 20.58 -4.28 -11.19
C THR A 11 19.74 -4.80 -10.03
N LEU A 12 20.32 -5.60 -9.13
CA LEU A 12 19.62 -6.12 -7.94
C LEU A 12 19.25 -5.01 -6.93
N LEU A 13 19.99 -3.91 -6.89
CA LEU A 13 19.71 -2.81 -5.96
C LEU A 13 18.51 -1.96 -6.40
N PHE A 14 18.15 -1.97 -7.69
CA PHE A 14 17.02 -1.19 -8.21
C PHE A 14 15.67 -1.88 -7.96
N ALA A 15 15.62 -3.22 -7.97
CA ALA A 15 14.38 -3.97 -7.72
C ALA A 15 13.82 -3.67 -6.32
N CYS A 16 14.62 -3.87 -5.26
CA CYS A 16 14.19 -3.62 -3.89
C CYS A 16 13.86 -2.14 -3.60
N ALA A 17 14.41 -1.19 -4.37
CA ALA A 17 14.10 0.23 -4.23
C ALA A 17 12.74 0.58 -4.86
N SER A 18 12.37 -0.11 -5.95
CA SER A 18 11.08 0.06 -6.61
C SER A 18 9.94 -0.49 -5.73
N ASP A 19 10.08 -1.70 -5.22
CA ASP A 19 9.07 -2.35 -4.37
C ASP A 19 8.76 -1.51 -3.13
N LYS A 20 9.81 -0.92 -2.53
CA LYS A 20 9.68 -0.01 -1.39
C LYS A 20 8.90 1.25 -1.75
N LYS A 21 9.17 1.84 -2.92
CA LYS A 21 8.50 3.07 -3.37
C LYS A 21 7.03 2.82 -3.70
N ASP A 22 6.72 1.69 -4.33
CA ASP A 22 5.36 1.33 -4.70
C ASP A 22 4.53 1.04 -3.45
N THR A 23 5.09 0.29 -2.50
CA THR A 23 4.51 0.06 -1.16
C THR A 23 4.23 1.36 -0.41
N GLU A 24 5.15 2.32 -0.41
CA GLU A 24 4.94 3.64 0.21
C GLU A 24 3.82 4.43 -0.49
N THR A 25 3.79 4.39 -1.83
CA THR A 25 2.78 5.09 -2.64
C THR A 25 1.37 4.57 -2.36
N VAL A 26 1.16 3.26 -2.41
CA VAL A 26 -0.18 2.67 -2.16
C VAL A 26 -0.62 2.84 -0.72
N ARG A 27 0.33 2.86 0.25
CA ARG A 27 0.04 3.18 1.65
C ARG A 27 -0.53 4.58 1.79
N ASP A 28 0.15 5.57 1.19
CA ASP A 28 -0.28 6.98 1.29
C ASP A 28 -1.64 7.18 0.61
N MET A 29 -1.85 6.57 -0.55
CA MET A 29 -3.15 6.56 -1.24
C MET A 29 -4.26 5.98 -0.36
N ALA A 30 -4.00 4.83 0.28
CA ALA A 30 -4.98 4.15 1.13
C ALA A 30 -5.36 4.98 2.35
N VAL A 31 -4.40 5.64 3.00
CA VAL A 31 -4.67 6.53 4.14
C VAL A 31 -5.57 7.69 3.74
N GLN A 32 -5.34 8.30 2.57
CA GLN A 32 -6.18 9.40 2.08
C GLN A 32 -7.60 8.91 1.74
N GLU A 33 -7.71 7.75 1.09
CA GLU A 33 -9.01 7.17 0.73
C GLU A 33 -9.83 6.85 1.99
N VAL A 34 -9.22 6.22 3.00
CA VAL A 34 -9.89 5.91 4.28
C VAL A 34 -10.35 7.19 4.99
N LYS A 35 -9.49 8.22 5.07
CA LYS A 35 -9.88 9.51 5.66
C LYS A 35 -11.11 10.11 4.98
N LYS A 36 -11.15 10.05 3.65
CA LYS A 36 -12.25 10.57 2.84
C LYS A 36 -13.53 9.74 2.99
N GLN A 37 -13.46 8.42 2.81
CA GLN A 37 -14.63 7.54 2.83
C GLN A 37 -15.28 7.48 4.22
N MET A 38 -14.46 7.52 5.28
CA MET A 38 -14.95 7.45 6.65
C MET A 38 -15.24 8.82 7.28
N ASN A 39 -15.04 9.93 6.54
CA ASN A 39 -15.17 11.30 7.04
C ASN A 39 -14.44 11.51 8.37
N LEU A 40 -13.20 11.01 8.46
CA LEU A 40 -12.43 11.12 9.69
C LEU A 40 -12.06 12.59 9.96
N PRO A 41 -12.00 13.01 11.24
CA PRO A 41 -11.59 14.37 11.58
C PRO A 41 -10.24 14.74 10.99
N GLU A 42 -10.11 15.99 10.55
CA GLU A 42 -8.81 16.55 10.19
C GLU A 42 -7.84 16.41 11.38
N GLY A 43 -6.60 15.98 11.11
CA GLY A 43 -5.62 15.68 12.14
C GLY A 43 -5.63 14.24 12.67
N THR A 44 -6.51 13.36 12.15
CA THR A 44 -6.43 11.92 12.43
C THR A 44 -5.07 11.37 11.97
N THR A 45 -4.29 10.89 12.92
CA THR A 45 -2.99 10.27 12.68
C THR A 45 -3.13 8.77 12.51
N PHE A 46 -2.43 8.23 11.52
CA PHE A 46 -2.30 6.79 11.30
C PHE A 46 -0.87 6.42 11.63
N ASN A 47 -0.69 5.43 12.50
CA ASN A 47 0.64 4.86 12.75
C ASN A 47 0.92 3.80 11.70
N ASN A 48 2.13 3.78 11.17
CA ASN A 48 2.55 2.81 10.15
C ASN A 48 2.40 1.35 10.65
N GLU A 49 2.51 1.13 11.96
CA GLU A 49 2.29 -0.19 12.59
C GLU A 49 0.87 -0.73 12.40
N ASN A 50 -0.10 0.15 12.13
CA ASN A 50 -1.50 -0.22 11.92
C ASN A 50 -1.84 -0.39 10.43
N ILE A 51 -0.85 -0.26 9.55
CA ILE A 51 -1.01 -0.36 8.10
C ILE A 51 -0.15 -1.49 7.56
N GLU A 52 -0.80 -2.55 7.11
CA GLU A 52 -0.15 -3.67 6.43
C GLU A 52 -0.34 -3.49 4.92
N VAL A 53 0.73 -3.64 4.16
CA VAL A 53 0.69 -3.68 2.69
C VAL A 53 1.23 -5.03 2.25
N THR A 54 0.47 -5.75 1.46
CA THR A 54 0.85 -7.04 0.89
C THR A 54 0.74 -6.97 -0.63
N GLU A 55 1.68 -7.60 -1.31
CA GLU A 55 1.69 -7.73 -2.77
C GLU A 55 1.15 -9.10 -3.16
N GLU A 56 0.26 -9.13 -4.15
CA GLU A 56 -0.30 -10.33 -4.75
C GLU A 56 -0.07 -10.29 -6.26
N GLU A 57 0.33 -11.42 -6.85
CA GLU A 57 0.40 -11.56 -8.30
C GLU A 57 -1.00 -11.40 -8.91
N SER A 58 -1.08 -10.66 -10.00
CA SER A 58 -2.31 -10.50 -10.76
C SER A 58 -2.45 -11.61 -11.81
N ASN A 59 -3.65 -12.16 -11.92
CA ASN A 59 -4.04 -13.03 -13.04
C ASN A 59 -4.83 -12.27 -14.13
N THR A 60 -4.95 -10.95 -13.99
CA THR A 60 -5.71 -10.08 -14.90
C THR A 60 -4.78 -9.47 -15.94
N GLU A 61 -5.14 -9.58 -17.22
CA GLU A 61 -4.40 -8.96 -18.32
C GLU A 61 -4.35 -7.43 -18.15
N GLY A 62 -3.16 -6.85 -18.28
CA GLY A 62 -2.93 -5.41 -18.11
C GLY A 62 -2.79 -4.95 -16.65
N VAL A 63 -2.79 -5.86 -15.67
CA VAL A 63 -2.48 -5.57 -14.27
C VAL A 63 -1.20 -6.30 -13.91
N GLU A 64 -0.16 -5.55 -13.54
CA GLU A 64 1.14 -6.08 -13.16
C GLU A 64 1.09 -6.68 -11.76
N THR A 65 0.62 -5.89 -10.79
CA THR A 65 0.64 -6.24 -9.36
C THR A 65 -0.65 -5.79 -8.69
N VAL A 66 -1.14 -6.59 -7.74
CA VAL A 66 -2.22 -6.19 -6.84
C VAL A 66 -1.65 -5.90 -5.46
N TYR A 67 -1.87 -4.69 -4.96
CA TYR A 67 -1.51 -4.30 -3.60
C TYR A 67 -2.75 -4.37 -2.71
N VAL A 68 -2.65 -5.13 -1.62
CA VAL A 68 -3.68 -5.24 -0.58
C VAL A 68 -3.22 -4.45 0.63
N VAL A 69 -3.93 -3.36 0.94
CA VAL A 69 -3.62 -2.48 2.05
C VAL A 69 -4.66 -2.64 3.15
N LYS A 70 -4.26 -3.13 4.32
CA LYS A 70 -5.12 -3.24 5.50
C LYS A 70 -4.79 -2.12 6.47
N ILE A 71 -5.79 -1.29 6.80
CA ILE A 71 -5.66 -0.17 7.72
C ILE A 71 -6.56 -0.41 8.93
N SER A 72 -5.95 -0.58 10.10
CA SER A 72 -6.66 -0.74 11.36
C SER A 72 -6.82 0.59 12.08
N ILE A 73 -8.05 0.98 12.35
CA ILE A 73 -8.41 2.19 13.08
C ILE A 73 -8.90 1.81 14.46
N LYS A 74 -8.24 2.38 15.47
CA LYS A 74 -8.63 2.28 16.86
C LYS A 74 -9.56 3.44 17.22
N SER A 75 -10.71 3.14 17.80
CA SER A 75 -11.76 4.11 18.16
C SER A 75 -12.49 3.67 19.44
N GLN A 76 -13.49 4.44 19.87
CA GLN A 76 -14.39 4.07 20.97
C GLN A 76 -15.85 4.09 20.50
N ASP A 77 -16.67 3.19 21.06
CA ASP A 77 -18.12 3.23 20.87
C ASP A 77 -18.79 4.28 21.79
N GLN A 78 -20.14 4.34 21.74
CA GLN A 78 -20.92 5.28 22.56
C GLN A 78 -20.81 5.01 24.07
N ASP A 79 -20.45 3.78 24.45
CA ASP A 79 -20.30 3.34 25.83
C ASP A 79 -18.85 3.52 26.34
N GLY A 80 -17.95 4.01 25.48
CA GLY A 80 -16.54 4.22 25.77
C GLY A 80 -15.67 2.97 25.65
N ASN A 81 -16.21 1.87 25.11
CA ASN A 81 -15.44 0.66 24.87
C ASN A 81 -14.54 0.83 23.66
N GLU A 82 -13.33 0.31 23.77
CA GLU A 82 -12.37 0.30 22.67
C GLU A 82 -12.84 -0.62 21.54
N MET A 83 -12.82 -0.09 20.31
CA MET A 83 -13.13 -0.82 19.09
C MET A 83 -11.99 -0.67 18.08
N ILE A 84 -11.67 -1.77 17.40
CA ILE A 84 -10.73 -1.78 16.28
C ILE A 84 -11.52 -2.15 15.02
N LYS A 85 -11.49 -1.27 14.02
CA LYS A 85 -12.05 -1.52 12.70
C LYS A 85 -10.93 -1.58 11.67
N THR A 86 -10.83 -2.70 10.96
CA THR A 86 -9.88 -2.86 9.86
C THR A 86 -10.61 -2.65 8.54
N ASN A 87 -10.08 -1.75 7.71
CA ASN A 87 -10.53 -1.57 6.33
C ASN A 87 -9.47 -2.17 5.40
N THR A 88 -9.90 -2.84 4.34
CA THR A 88 -9.05 -3.46 3.33
C THR A 88 -9.25 -2.76 2.00
N LEU A 89 -8.18 -2.24 1.43
CA LEU A 89 -8.18 -1.58 0.14
C LEU A 89 -7.35 -2.40 -0.83
N ARG A 90 -7.86 -2.60 -2.05
CA ARG A 90 -7.12 -3.29 -3.11
C ARG A 90 -6.79 -2.30 -4.22
N TYR A 91 -5.52 -2.18 -4.54
CA TYR A 91 -5.02 -1.36 -5.64
C TYR A 91 -4.43 -2.25 -6.73
N GLU A 92 -4.84 -2.02 -7.97
CA GLU A 92 -4.26 -2.64 -9.15
C GLU A 92 -3.24 -1.67 -9.74
N LYS A 93 -2.01 -2.14 -9.94
CA LYS A 93 -0.95 -1.42 -10.65
C LYS A 93 -0.95 -1.85 -12.12
N ALA A 94 -1.12 -0.89 -13.02
CA ALA A 94 -0.98 -1.08 -14.46
C ALA A 94 0.49 -0.99 -14.90
N ASP A 95 0.77 -1.39 -16.13
CA ASP A 95 2.12 -1.40 -16.74
C ASP A 95 2.75 0.00 -16.93
N ASP A 96 1.94 1.04 -16.84
CA ASP A 96 2.33 2.45 -16.94
C ASP A 96 2.55 3.13 -15.57
N ASP A 97 2.73 2.34 -14.51
CA ASP A 97 2.86 2.78 -13.10
C ASP A 97 1.62 3.53 -12.56
N THR A 98 0.44 3.33 -13.18
CA THR A 98 -0.81 3.89 -12.67
C THR A 98 -1.46 2.96 -11.66
N TYR A 99 -1.92 3.52 -10.53
CA TYR A 99 -2.61 2.79 -9.47
C TYR A 99 -4.10 3.07 -9.50
N LYS A 100 -4.91 2.02 -9.48
CA LYS A 100 -6.37 2.11 -9.47
C LYS A 100 -6.95 1.38 -8.26
N LEU A 101 -7.85 2.04 -7.53
CA LEU A 101 -8.62 1.40 -6.47
C LEU A 101 -9.61 0.41 -7.10
N ALA A 102 -9.45 -0.87 -6.78
CA ALA A 102 -10.31 -1.96 -7.22
C ALA A 102 -11.43 -2.27 -6.21
N SER A 103 -11.11 -2.28 -4.90
CA SER A 103 -12.11 -2.42 -3.83
C SER A 103 -11.74 -1.66 -2.57
N PHE A 104 -12.76 -1.33 -1.79
CA PHE A 104 -12.67 -0.79 -0.43
C PHE A 104 -13.70 -1.52 0.41
N ASP A 105 -13.22 -2.28 1.40
CA ASP A 105 -14.03 -3.13 2.27
C ASP A 105 -13.80 -2.83 3.76
#